data_AF-A0A7C1XVK7-F1
#
_entry.id   AF-A0A7C1XVK7-F1
#
_cell.length_a   1.000
_cell.length_b   1.000
_cell.length_c   1.000
_cell.angle_alpha   90.00
_cell.angle_beta   90.00
_cell.angle_gamma   90.00
#
_symmetry.space_group_name_H-M   'P 1'
#
loop_
_entity.id
_entity.type
_entity.pdbx_description
1 polymer ?
#
loop_
_entity_poly.entity_id
_entity_poly.type
_entity_poly.pdbx_seq_one_letter_code
_entity_poly.pdbx_strand_id
1 'polypeptide(L)'
;RHWRRASREQKLAFMREFRTLLLRFYSTALAKYLQDNTLDPAMFVFAPLRGDTGSGQITVHMDLHPPGGGKPVPVNYLMHHSKKGWRVYDLSVDGVSLIATYRNSFASQIRNGGLDALIARLAEKNARLEAATAQESGEPASGAHAG
;
A
#
# COMPACT_ATOMS: atom_id res chain seq x y z
N ARG A 1 -16.15 13.25 2.40
CA ARG A 1 -16.80 14.19 3.36
C ARG A 1 -16.17 14.11 4.76
N HIS A 2 -15.93 12.91 5.32
CA HIS A 2 -15.34 12.74 6.66
C HIS A 2 -13.94 13.36 6.83
N TRP A 3 -13.06 13.25 5.82
CA TRP A 3 -11.71 13.82 5.88
C TRP A 3 -11.67 15.33 6.12
N ARG A 4 -12.64 16.09 5.58
CA ARG A 4 -12.71 17.55 5.76
C ARG A 4 -12.99 17.96 7.20
N ARG A 5 -13.66 17.10 7.97
CA ARG A 5 -14.05 17.35 9.37
C ARG A 5 -13.09 16.73 10.39
N ALA A 6 -12.13 15.92 9.93
CA ALA A 6 -11.15 15.29 10.81
C ALA A 6 -10.17 16.32 11.39
N SER A 7 -9.85 16.15 12.67
CA SER A 7 -8.82 16.95 13.34
C SER A 7 -7.44 16.70 12.73
N ARG A 8 -6.47 17.56 13.04
CA ARG A 8 -5.09 17.37 12.57
C ARG A 8 -4.51 16.06 13.12
N GLU A 9 -4.79 15.77 14.38
CA GLU A 9 -4.34 14.57 15.10
C GLU A 9 -4.92 13.32 14.45
N GLN A 10 -6.23 13.31 14.15
CA GLN A 10 -6.88 12.19 13.46
C GLN A 10 -6.29 11.95 12.07
N LYS A 11 -6.03 13.01 11.30
CA LYS A 11 -5.42 12.90 9.97
C LYS A 11 -4.02 12.29 10.06
N LEU A 12 -3.19 12.78 11.00
CA LEU A 12 -1.84 12.27 11.22
C LEU A 12 -1.84 10.82 11.70
N ALA A 13 -2.74 10.47 12.62
CA ALA A 13 -2.88 9.11 13.11
C ALA A 13 -3.30 8.15 11.99
N PHE A 14 -4.32 8.51 11.22
CA PHE A 14 -4.74 7.73 10.06
C PHE A 14 -3.59 7.55 9.04
N MET A 15 -2.90 8.63 8.68
CA MET A 15 -1.78 8.57 7.72
C MET A 15 -0.66 7.64 8.22
N ARG A 16 -0.34 7.70 9.51
CA ARG A 16 0.67 6.82 10.11
C ARG A 16 0.23 5.37 10.05
N GLU A 17 -0.95 5.04 10.58
CA GLU A 17 -1.39 3.65 10.64
C GLU A 17 -1.60 3.04 9.25
N PHE A 18 -2.13 3.82 8.31
CA PHE A 18 -2.32 3.35 6.95
C PHE A 18 -0.99 3.16 6.22
N ARG A 19 -0.01 4.06 6.40
CA ARG A 19 1.34 3.89 5.84
C ARG A 19 2.02 2.64 6.40
N THR A 20 1.95 2.44 7.72
CA THR A 20 2.50 1.25 8.37
C THR A 20 1.86 -0.02 7.82
N LEU A 21 0.54 -0.03 7.63
CA LEU A 21 -0.18 -1.17 7.07
C LEU A 21 0.33 -1.53 5.67
N LEU A 22 0.45 -0.54 4.79
CA LEU A 22 0.94 -0.77 3.42
C LEU A 22 2.37 -1.30 3.44
N LEU A 23 3.27 -0.64 4.20
CA LEU A 23 4.67 -1.08 4.30
C LEU A 23 4.78 -2.52 4.79
N ARG A 24 4.07 -2.89 5.86
CA ARG A 24 4.10 -4.25 6.40
C ARG A 24 3.56 -5.26 5.40
N PHE A 25 2.35 -5.02 4.87
CA PHE A 25 1.72 -5.96 3.96
C PHE A 25 2.58 -6.23 2.72
N TYR A 26 3.13 -5.19 2.08
CA TYR A 26 3.94 -5.35 0.88
C TYR A 26 5.34 -5.86 1.16
N SER A 27 5.99 -5.45 2.26
CA SER A 27 7.30 -6.00 2.64
C SER A 27 7.19 -7.50 2.98
N THR A 28 6.16 -7.91 3.71
CA THR A 28 5.92 -9.34 4.02
C THR A 28 5.61 -10.12 2.75
N ALA A 29 4.76 -9.61 1.85
CA ALA A 29 4.46 -10.29 0.59
C ALA A 29 5.71 -10.44 -0.28
N LEU A 30 6.54 -9.39 -0.36
CA LEU A 30 7.79 -9.42 -1.10
C LEU A 30 8.80 -10.38 -0.47
N ALA A 31 8.98 -10.34 0.85
CA ALA A 31 9.87 -11.25 1.56
C ALA A 31 9.48 -12.71 1.33
N LYS A 32 8.18 -13.03 1.42
CA LYS A 32 7.65 -14.37 1.14
C LYS A 32 7.92 -14.80 -0.31
N TYR A 33 7.69 -13.91 -1.28
CA TYR A 33 8.01 -14.21 -2.68
C TYR A 33 9.51 -14.52 -2.86
N LEU A 34 10.37 -13.72 -2.22
CA LEU A 34 11.82 -13.85 -2.27
C LEU A 34 12.40 -15.09 -1.57
N GLN A 35 11.61 -15.82 -0.78
CA GLN A 35 12.05 -17.09 -0.18
C GLN A 35 12.30 -18.17 -1.25
N ASP A 36 11.41 -18.24 -2.24
CA ASP A 36 11.43 -19.28 -3.28
C ASP A 36 11.80 -18.73 -4.67
N ASN A 37 11.88 -17.41 -4.83
CA ASN A 37 12.05 -16.77 -6.13
C ASN A 37 13.10 -15.65 -6.08
N THR A 38 13.74 -15.40 -7.22
CA THR A 38 14.58 -14.21 -7.43
C THR A 38 13.80 -13.16 -8.22
N LEU A 39 14.07 -11.88 -7.97
CA LEU A 39 13.58 -10.80 -8.83
C LEU A 39 14.46 -10.72 -10.07
N ASP A 40 13.90 -11.09 -11.22
CA ASP A 40 14.51 -10.82 -12.51
C ASP A 40 13.98 -9.49 -13.05
N PRO A 41 14.83 -8.50 -13.38
CA PRO A 41 14.41 -7.26 -14.02
C PRO A 41 13.54 -7.48 -15.27
N ALA A 42 13.73 -8.59 -16.00
CA ALA A 42 12.92 -8.95 -17.16
C ALA A 42 11.43 -9.20 -16.82
N MET A 43 11.10 -9.41 -15.54
CA MET A 43 9.73 -9.53 -15.08
C MET A 43 8.94 -8.22 -15.17
N PHE A 44 9.61 -7.07 -15.25
CA PHE A 44 8.98 -5.75 -15.20
C PHE A 44 9.08 -5.06 -16.56
N VAL A 45 8.04 -5.20 -17.39
CA VAL A 45 8.04 -4.65 -18.75
C VAL A 45 7.28 -3.34 -18.76
N PHE A 46 8.00 -2.22 -18.91
CA PHE A 46 7.39 -0.89 -19.00
C PHE A 46 6.99 -0.58 -20.44
N ALA A 47 5.75 -0.15 -20.63
CA ALA A 47 5.32 0.37 -21.92
C ALA A 47 5.92 1.77 -22.15
N PRO A 48 6.10 2.20 -23.42
CA PRO A 48 6.48 3.57 -23.73
C PRO A 48 5.52 4.55 -23.06
N LEU A 49 6.07 5.59 -22.42
CA LEU A 49 5.27 6.61 -21.77
C LEU A 49 4.38 7.30 -22.82
N ARG A 50 3.07 7.27 -22.58
CA ARG A 50 2.07 7.97 -23.38
C ARG A 50 1.40 9.01 -22.48
N GLY A 51 1.42 10.26 -22.90
CA GLY A 51 0.77 11.35 -22.16
C GLY A 51 1.56 12.65 -22.23
N ASP A 52 0.85 13.76 -22.03
CA ASP A 52 1.45 15.08 -21.92
C ASP A 52 1.96 15.29 -20.49
N THR A 53 3.29 15.33 -20.33
CA THR A 53 3.94 15.63 -19.05
C THR A 53 3.66 17.06 -18.58
N GLY A 54 3.25 17.96 -19.48
CA GLY A 54 2.83 19.33 -19.19
C GLY A 54 1.51 19.42 -18.42
N SER A 55 0.66 18.40 -18.50
CA SER A 55 -0.61 18.32 -17.75
C SER A 55 -0.42 18.17 -16.24
N GLY A 56 0.78 17.79 -15.80
CA GLY A 56 1.10 17.51 -14.41
C GLY A 56 0.54 16.17 -13.89
N GLN A 57 -0.07 15.35 -14.75
CA GLN A 57 -0.51 13.98 -14.45
C GLN A 57 -0.13 13.02 -15.58
N ILE A 58 0.39 11.85 -15.25
CA ILE A 58 0.70 10.80 -16.22
C ILE A 58 0.38 9.43 -15.65
N THR A 59 0.22 8.46 -16.54
CA THR A 59 0.15 7.04 -16.16
C THR A 59 1.36 6.33 -16.76
N VAL A 60 2.15 5.68 -15.90
CA VAL A 60 3.20 4.76 -16.34
C VAL A 60 2.61 3.35 -16.32
N HIS A 61 2.63 2.68 -17.45
CA HIS A 61 2.12 1.32 -17.62
C HIS A 61 3.27 0.32 -17.53
N MET A 62 3.07 -0.74 -16.74
CA MET A 62 4.01 -1.83 -16.56
C MET A 62 3.25 -3.15 -16.56
N ASP A 63 3.79 -4.17 -17.23
CA ASP A 63 3.31 -5.54 -17.09
C ASP A 63 4.27 -6.32 -16.19
N LEU A 64 3.72 -6.95 -15.14
CA LEU A 64 4.45 -7.86 -14.27
C LEU A 64 4.31 -9.28 -14.81
N HIS A 65 5.42 -9.87 -15.23
CA HIS A 65 5.49 -11.22 -15.76
C HIS A 65 5.93 -12.17 -14.64
N PRO A 66 5.03 -13.00 -14.08
CA PRO A 66 5.40 -13.91 -12.99
C PRO A 66 6.37 -14.98 -13.46
N PRO A 67 7.23 -15.51 -12.55
CA PRO A 67 8.10 -16.62 -12.87
C PRO A 67 7.26 -17.84 -13.28
N GLY A 68 7.77 -18.66 -14.21
CA GLY A 68 7.06 -19.85 -14.69
C GLY A 68 6.03 -19.59 -15.80
N GLY A 69 5.96 -18.39 -16.38
CA GLY A 69 5.21 -18.12 -17.62
C GLY A 69 3.70 -17.92 -17.42
N GLY A 70 3.27 -17.48 -16.24
CA GLY A 70 1.88 -17.10 -16.00
C GLY A 70 1.43 -15.87 -16.80
N LYS A 71 0.13 -15.58 -16.79
CA LYS A 71 -0.44 -14.41 -17.46
C LYS A 71 0.21 -13.12 -16.91
N PRO A 72 0.67 -12.20 -17.77
CA PRO A 72 1.13 -10.88 -17.34
C PRO A 72 0.06 -10.14 -16.55
N VAL A 73 0.47 -9.50 -15.47
CA VAL A 73 -0.41 -8.71 -14.60
C VAL A 73 -0.15 -7.23 -14.88
N PRO A 74 -1.13 -6.49 -15.45
CA PRO A 74 -0.92 -5.08 -15.75
C PRO A 74 -0.97 -4.25 -14.46
N VAL A 75 0.00 -3.35 -14.35
CA VAL A 75 0.20 -2.42 -13.24
C VAL A 75 0.31 -1.01 -13.80
N ASN A 76 -0.57 -0.12 -13.33
CA ASN A 76 -0.53 1.29 -13.70
C ASN A 76 -0.10 2.13 -12.50
N TYR A 77 0.94 2.93 -12.69
CA TYR A 77 1.37 3.95 -11.75
C TYR A 77 0.75 5.27 -12.16
N LEU A 78 -0.24 5.73 -11.40
CA LEU A 78 -0.85 7.03 -11.60
C LEU A 78 0.00 8.06 -10.87
N MET A 79 0.62 8.95 -11.63
CA MET A 79 1.60 9.90 -11.13
C MET A 79 1.13 11.33 -11.29
N HIS A 80 1.49 12.16 -10.33
CA HIS A 80 1.31 13.60 -10.42
C HIS A 80 2.65 14.31 -10.25
N HIS A 81 2.80 15.45 -10.91
CA HIS A 81 3.96 16.29 -10.73
C HIS A 81 3.85 17.08 -9.41
N SER A 82 4.95 17.16 -8.67
CA SER A 82 5.05 17.90 -7.42
C SER A 82 6.28 18.79 -7.42
N LYS A 83 6.41 19.70 -6.44
CA LYS A 83 7.63 20.51 -6.27
C LYS A 83 8.92 19.67 -6.09
N LYS A 84 8.80 18.39 -5.74
CA LYS A 84 9.93 17.45 -5.60
C LYS A 84 10.00 16.43 -6.75
N GLY A 85 9.37 16.72 -7.89
CA GLY A 85 9.29 15.82 -9.05
C GLY A 85 8.02 14.95 -9.06
N TRP A 86 7.99 13.98 -9.97
CA TRP A 86 6.88 13.04 -10.15
C TRP A 86 6.70 12.14 -8.93
N ARG A 87 5.45 11.94 -8.51
CA ARG A 87 5.09 11.04 -7.42
C ARG A 87 3.89 10.20 -7.79
N VAL A 88 3.97 8.92 -7.43
CA VAL A 88 2.83 8.01 -7.49
C VAL A 88 1.80 8.48 -6.46
N TYR A 89 0.58 8.75 -6.91
CA TYR A 89 -0.54 8.97 -6.01
C TYR A 89 -1.46 7.76 -5.95
N ASP A 90 -1.51 6.91 -6.97
CA ASP A 90 -2.30 5.68 -6.94
C ASP A 90 -1.64 4.59 -7.79
N LEU A 91 -1.98 3.34 -7.47
CA LEU A 91 -1.58 2.15 -8.21
C LEU A 91 -2.86 1.41 -8.61
N SER A 92 -2.95 0.96 -9.85
CA SER A 92 -3.97 -0.01 -10.24
C SER A 92 -3.33 -1.31 -10.66
N VAL A 93 -3.79 -2.43 -10.12
CA VAL A 93 -3.38 -3.78 -10.52
C VAL A 93 -4.59 -4.45 -11.16
N ASP A 94 -4.42 -4.94 -12.39
CA ASP A 94 -5.51 -5.54 -13.18
C ASP A 94 -6.75 -4.63 -13.27
N GLY A 95 -6.51 -3.32 -13.48
CA GLY A 95 -7.55 -2.29 -13.56
C GLY A 95 -8.16 -1.87 -12.22
N VAL A 96 -7.79 -2.51 -11.11
CA VAL A 96 -8.34 -2.21 -9.78
C VAL A 96 -7.45 -1.20 -9.06
N SER A 97 -7.96 0.02 -8.86
CA SER A 97 -7.28 1.07 -8.08
C SER A 97 -7.18 0.70 -6.60
N LEU A 98 -5.95 0.82 -6.07
CA LEU A 98 -5.67 0.57 -4.66
C LEU A 98 -6.36 1.60 -3.77
N ILE A 99 -6.26 2.88 -4.11
CA ILE A 99 -6.92 3.94 -3.35
C ILE A 99 -8.44 3.79 -3.40
N ALA A 100 -9.03 3.50 -4.55
CA ALA A 100 -10.48 3.34 -4.67
C ALA A 100 -10.98 2.19 -3.78
N THR A 101 -10.24 1.09 -3.77
CA THR A 101 -10.53 -0.10 -2.94
C THR A 101 -10.53 0.26 -1.46
N TYR A 102 -9.48 0.91 -0.97
CA TYR A 102 -9.41 1.34 0.43
C TYR A 102 -10.45 2.42 0.77
N ARG A 103 -10.68 3.39 -0.12
CA ARG A 103 -11.68 4.44 0.08
C ARG A 103 -13.06 3.83 0.31
N ASN A 104 -13.44 2.81 -0.47
CA ASN A 104 -14.73 2.15 -0.33
C ASN A 104 -14.83 1.39 1.00
N SER A 105 -13.79 0.62 1.36
CA SER A 105 -13.72 -0.10 2.63
C SER A 105 -13.77 0.85 3.84
N PHE A 106 -12.97 1.91 3.82
CA PHE A 106 -12.90 2.92 4.87
C PHE A 106 -14.18 3.73 4.98
N ALA A 107 -14.84 4.06 3.86
CA ALA A 107 -16.13 4.73 3.90
C ALA A 107 -17.18 3.89 4.65
N SER A 108 -17.18 2.57 4.46
CA SER A 108 -18.04 1.66 5.22
C SER A 108 -17.73 1.67 6.71
N GLN A 109 -16.46 1.56 7.07
CA GLN A 109 -16.03 1.56 8.46
C GLN A 109 -16.30 2.88 9.18
N ILE A 110 -16.08 4.01 8.51
CA ILE A 110 -16.31 5.34 9.05
C ILE A 110 -17.81 5.60 9.26
N ARG A 111 -18.68 5.08 8.37
CA ARG A 111 -20.14 5.17 8.59
C ARG A 111 -20.57 4.44 9.86
N ASN A 112 -19.93 3.32 10.18
CA ASN A 112 -20.34 2.46 11.31
C ASN A 112 -19.70 2.83 12.65
N GLY A 113 -18.59 3.58 12.67
CA GLY A 113 -17.88 3.89 13.93
C GLY A 113 -17.03 5.16 13.92
N GLY A 114 -17.12 5.99 12.89
CA GLY A 114 -16.32 7.21 12.77
C GLY A 114 -14.86 6.94 12.38
N LEU A 115 -14.07 8.02 12.32
CA LEU A 115 -12.67 7.96 11.91
C LEU A 115 -11.78 7.31 12.99
N ASP A 116 -12.09 7.52 14.27
CA ASP A 116 -11.30 6.95 15.37
C ASP A 116 -11.41 5.42 15.40
N ALA A 117 -12.60 4.85 15.11
CA ALA A 117 -12.75 3.41 14.99
C ALA A 117 -11.95 2.83 13.81
N LEU A 118 -11.86 3.56 12.69
CA LEU A 118 -11.01 3.15 11.57
C LEU A 118 -9.53 3.16 11.99
N ILE A 119 -9.06 4.21 12.67
CA ILE A 119 -7.68 4.31 13.15
C ILE A 119 -7.35 3.16 14.10
N ALA A 120 -8.23 2.88 15.07
CA ALA A 120 -8.05 1.78 16.02
C ALA A 120 -7.94 0.42 15.31
N ARG A 121 -8.79 0.16 14.31
CA ARG A 121 -8.72 -1.08 13.51
C ARG A 121 -7.44 -1.19 12.70
N LEU A 122 -6.96 -0.09 12.14
CA LEU A 122 -5.68 -0.08 11.41
C LEU A 122 -4.52 -0.39 12.37
N ALA A 123 -4.51 0.21 13.56
CA ALA A 123 -3.51 -0.05 14.59
C ALA A 123 -3.53 -1.52 15.05
N GLU A 124 -4.71 -2.08 15.32
CA GLU A 124 -4.87 -3.50 15.68
C GLU A 124 -4.36 -4.43 14.55
N LYS A 125 -4.69 -4.11 13.29
CA LYS A 125 -4.21 -4.87 12.14
C LYS A 125 -2.68 -4.79 12.00
N ASN A 126 -2.09 -3.62 12.23
CA ASN A 126 -0.64 -3.45 12.24
C ASN A 126 0.01 -4.31 13.33
N ALA A 127 -0.49 -4.25 14.56
CA ALA A 127 0.03 -5.05 15.68
C ALA A 127 -0.02 -6.56 15.40
N ARG A 128 -1.12 -7.06 14.81
CA ARG A 128 -1.23 -8.46 14.39
C ARG A 128 -0.20 -8.84 13.32
N LEU A 129 0.01 -7.97 12.33
CA LEU A 129 1.02 -8.22 11.30
C LEU A 129 2.43 -8.27 11.91
N GLU A 130 2.71 -7.47 12.95
CA GLU A 130 3.98 -7.53 13.69
C GLU A 130 4.20 -8.89 14.33
N ALA A 131 3.20 -9.34 15.08
CA ALA A 131 3.27 -10.57 15.84
C ALA A 131 3.46 -11.77 14.90
N ALA A 132 2.77 -11.77 13.76
CA ALA A 132 2.94 -12.80 12.72
C ALA A 132 4.37 -12.80 12.16
N THR A 133 4.94 -11.64 11.83
CA THR A 133 6.32 -11.57 11.33
C THR A 133 7.38 -11.97 12.37
N ALA A 134 7.18 -11.64 13.66
CA ALA A 134 8.11 -12.00 14.73
C ALA A 134 8.09 -13.51 15.04
N GLN A 135 6.90 -14.14 14.94
CA GLN A 135 6.76 -15.58 15.10
C GLN A 135 7.43 -16.37 13.97
N GLU A 136 7.39 -15.86 12.74
CA GLU A 136 8.07 -16.47 11.59
C GLU A 136 9.60 -16.29 11.62
N SER A 137 10.12 -15.23 12.23
CA SER A 137 11.57 -14.99 12.37
C SER A 137 12.22 -15.66 13.58
N GLY A 138 11.45 -16.32 14.45
CA GLY A 138 11.95 -16.96 15.67
C GLY A 138 12.41 -15.96 16.75
N GLU A 139 12.07 -14.68 16.61
CA GLU A 139 12.50 -13.62 17.52
C GLU A 139 11.37 -13.33 18.53
N PRO A 140 11.63 -13.41 19.86
CA PRO A 140 10.58 -13.17 20.83
C PRO A 140 10.07 -11.74 20.70
N ALA A 141 8.74 -11.56 20.73
CA ALA A 141 8.10 -10.26 20.73
C ALA A 141 8.65 -9.43 21.89
N SER A 142 9.55 -8.49 21.59
CA SER A 142 10.16 -7.63 22.60
C SER A 142 9.11 -6.68 23.13
N GLY A 143 8.72 -6.88 24.40
CA GLY A 143 7.94 -5.88 25.14
C GLY A 143 6.84 -6.42 26.05
N ALA A 144 7.21 -7.17 27.08
CA ALA A 144 6.45 -7.24 28.33
C ALA A 144 7.38 -7.50 29.52
N HIS A 145 8.25 -6.53 29.82
CA HIS A 145 8.85 -6.40 31.14
C HIS A 145 8.62 -4.97 31.64
N ALA A 146 7.55 -4.80 32.40
CA ALA A 146 7.40 -3.74 33.39
C ALA A 146 6.59 -4.34 34.54
N GLY A 147 7.27 -4.51 35.68
CA GLY A 147 6.76 -5.16 36.89
C GLY A 147 7.91 -5.79 37.66
#